data_AF-R5VKE5-F1
#
_entry.id   AF-R5VKE5-F1
#
_cell.length_a   1.000
_cell.length_b   1.000
_cell.length_c   1.000
_cell.angle_alpha   90.00
_cell.angle_beta   90.00
_cell.angle_gamma   90.00
#
_symmetry.space_group_name_H-M   'P 1'
#
loop_
_entity.id
_entity.type
_entity.pdbx_description
1 polymer ?
#
loop_
_entity_poly.entity_id
_entity_poly.type
_entity_poly.pdbx_seq_one_letter_code
_entity_poly.pdbx_strand_id
1 'polypeptide(L)'
;MGTACKQVKGAGYAVMPPSEEEITIQEPELIRHGNKYGVKIRAVCPSLHFIQADIETEIAPIVGSEEQAKDLIRYIQEQSQMNPDGIFDTNIFGKTIRQLVEEGIQSKVNRLNEESQIKLQETIQKVVNDSNGGLVCIII
;
A
#
# COMPACT_ATOMS: atom_id res chain seq x y z
N MET A 1 6.34 -11.91 -10.39
CA MET A 1 5.63 -10.62 -10.13
C MET A 1 4.15 -10.62 -10.52
N GLY A 2 3.75 -11.08 -11.72
CA GLY A 2 2.36 -10.93 -12.20
C GLY A 2 1.24 -11.58 -11.35
N THR A 3 1.53 -12.64 -10.60
CA THR A 3 0.53 -13.36 -9.79
C THR A 3 0.21 -12.64 -8.47
N ALA A 4 1.23 -12.22 -7.72
CA ALA A 4 1.06 -11.50 -6.45
C ALA A 4 0.40 -10.13 -6.66
N CYS A 5 0.78 -9.39 -7.71
CA CYS A 5 0.14 -8.11 -8.03
C CYS A 5 -1.34 -8.26 -8.43
N LYS A 6 -1.76 -9.40 -8.99
CA LYS A 6 -3.18 -9.66 -9.25
C LYS A 6 -3.93 -10.02 -7.98
N GLN A 7 -3.31 -10.82 -7.11
CA GLN A 7 -3.89 -11.21 -5.83
C GLN A 7 -4.12 -10.01 -4.91
N VAL A 8 -3.13 -9.12 -4.79
CA VAL A 8 -3.23 -7.95 -3.90
C VAL A 8 -4.38 -7.03 -4.33
N LYS A 9 -4.62 -6.87 -5.65
CA LYS A 9 -5.73 -6.07 -6.19
C LYS A 9 -7.12 -6.63 -5.86
N GLY A 10 -7.23 -7.93 -5.58
CA GLY A 10 -8.50 -8.58 -5.27
C GLY A 10 -8.73 -8.81 -3.77
N ALA A 11 -7.67 -9.08 -3.01
CA ALA A 11 -7.74 -9.46 -1.61
C ALA A 11 -7.16 -8.42 -0.64
N GLY A 12 -6.55 -7.34 -1.15
CA GLY A 12 -5.87 -6.31 -0.37
C GLY A 12 -4.49 -6.73 0.18
N TYR A 13 -4.14 -8.01 0.09
CA TYR A 13 -2.86 -8.55 0.54
C TYR A 13 -2.38 -9.67 -0.39
N ALA A 14 -1.07 -9.72 -0.66
CA ALA A 14 -0.47 -10.85 -1.35
C ALA A 14 0.94 -11.10 -0.85
N VAL A 15 1.35 -12.36 -0.92
CA VAL A 15 2.72 -12.78 -0.61
C VAL A 15 3.34 -13.32 -1.88
N MET A 16 4.51 -12.80 -2.24
CA MET A 16 5.34 -13.42 -3.25
C MET A 16 6.38 -14.28 -2.53
N PRO A 17 6.30 -15.61 -2.65
CA PRO A 17 7.28 -16.49 -2.05
C PRO A 17 8.66 -16.25 -2.70
N PRO A 18 9.75 -16.49 -1.95
CA PRO A 18 11.10 -16.45 -2.50
C PRO A 18 11.25 -17.43 -3.65
N SER A 19 12.10 -17.08 -4.60
CA SER A 19 12.63 -18.02 -5.57
C SER A 19 13.66 -18.94 -4.92
N GLU A 20 13.87 -20.12 -5.51
CA GLU A 20 14.84 -21.10 -4.99
C GLU A 20 16.26 -20.52 -4.92
N GLU A 21 16.61 -19.62 -5.85
CA GLU A 21 17.91 -18.94 -5.91
C GLU A 21 18.13 -17.96 -4.74
N GLU A 22 17.06 -17.48 -4.11
CA GLU A 22 17.12 -16.57 -2.95
C GLU A 22 17.24 -17.33 -1.62
N ILE A 23 17.15 -18.67 -1.64
CA ILE A 23 17.24 -19.50 -0.44
C ILE A 23 18.71 -19.78 -0.13
N THR A 24 19.19 -19.22 0.98
CA THR A 24 20.52 -19.53 1.51
C THR A 24 20.43 -20.62 2.57
N ILE A 25 21.03 -21.77 2.30
CA ILE A 25 21.18 -22.86 3.27
C ILE A 25 22.50 -22.67 4.02
N GLN A 26 22.44 -22.61 5.35
CA GLN A 26 23.62 -22.52 6.20
C GLN A 26 24.24 -23.91 6.42
N GLU A 27 25.52 -23.93 6.81
CA GLU A 27 26.21 -25.17 7.13
C GLU A 27 25.46 -25.99 8.20
N PRO A 28 25.30 -27.31 8.00
CA PRO A 28 24.59 -28.16 8.94
C PRO A 28 25.36 -28.32 10.26
N GLU A 29 24.67 -28.12 11.38
CA GLU A 29 25.23 -28.26 12.73
C GLU A 29 24.83 -29.61 13.36
N LEU A 30 25.78 -30.35 13.93
CA LEU A 30 25.45 -31.54 14.72
C LEU A 30 24.84 -31.13 16.05
N ILE A 31 23.64 -31.64 16.34
CA ILE A 31 22.95 -31.40 17.61
C ILE A 31 22.80 -32.71 18.38
N ARG A 32 22.82 -32.60 19.71
CA ARG A 32 22.58 -33.73 20.63
C ARG A 32 21.37 -33.43 21.49
N HIS A 33 20.42 -34.36 21.53
CA HIS A 33 19.24 -34.28 22.39
C HIS A 33 19.11 -35.57 23.21
N GLY A 34 19.54 -35.51 24.48
CA GLY A 34 19.68 -36.68 25.34
C GLY A 34 20.71 -37.69 24.80
N ASN A 35 20.26 -38.89 24.49
CA ASN A 35 21.07 -39.97 23.90
C ASN A 35 21.03 -40.03 22.36
N LYS A 36 20.35 -39.09 21.70
CA LYS A 36 20.24 -39.06 20.23
C LYS A 36 21.08 -37.92 19.63
N TYR A 37 21.59 -38.16 18.43
CA TYR A 37 22.24 -37.17 17.58
C TYR A 37 21.31 -36.81 16.43
N GLY A 38 21.38 -35.56 15.99
CA GLY A 38 20.65 -35.05 14.85
C GLY A 38 21.44 -33.98 14.12
N VAL A 39 20.90 -33.51 13.00
CA VAL A 39 21.48 -32.43 12.21
C VAL A 39 20.50 -31.27 12.21
N LYS A 40 20.97 -30.08 12.60
CA LYS A 40 20.22 -28.84 12.48
C LYS A 40 20.60 -28.17 11.16
N ILE A 41 19.61 -28.02 10.29
CA ILE A 41 19.74 -27.30 9.02
C ILE A 41 18.96 -26.00 9.16
N ARG A 42 19.59 -24.87 8.81
CA ARG A 42 18.92 -23.56 8.77
C ARG A 42 18.93 -23.06 7.33
N ALA A 43 17.80 -22.51 6.91
CA ALA A 43 17.67 -21.80 5.63
C ALA A 43 17.10 -20.41 5.89
N VAL A 44 17.56 -19.43 5.13
CA VAL A 44 17.09 -18.04 5.20
C VAL A 44 16.73 -17.60 3.78
N CYS A 45 15.60 -16.90 3.66
CA CYS A 45 15.12 -16.36 2.39
C CYS A 45 14.26 -15.11 2.64
N PRO A 46 14.23 -14.15 1.70
CA PRO A 46 13.33 -13.01 1.76
C PRO A 46 11.90 -13.39 1.38
N SER A 47 10.91 -12.77 2.01
CA SER A 47 9.50 -12.84 1.58
C SER A 47 9.02 -11.43 1.26
N LEU A 48 8.36 -11.25 0.12
CA LEU A 48 7.78 -9.96 -0.25
C LEU A 48 6.29 -9.96 0.03
N HIS A 49 5.88 -9.04 0.88
CA HIS A 49 4.49 -8.83 1.26
C HIS A 49 3.97 -7.55 0.59
N PHE A 50 2.92 -7.69 -0.20
CA PHE A 50 2.24 -6.59 -0.87
C PHE A 50 0.97 -6.27 -0.09
N ILE A 51 0.82 -5.00 0.30
CA ILE A 51 -0.35 -4.48 1.01
C ILE A 51 -0.97 -3.41 0.12
N GLN A 52 -2.24 -3.55 -0.21
CA GLN A 52 -3.00 -2.48 -0.87
C GLN A 52 -3.43 -1.46 0.18
N ALA A 53 -3.23 -0.18 -0.13
CA ALA A 53 -3.78 0.93 0.62
C ALA A 53 -4.57 1.81 -0.34
N ASP A 54 -5.87 1.96 -0.06
CA ASP A 54 -6.74 2.82 -0.86
C ASP A 54 -6.52 4.28 -0.44
N ILE A 55 -6.35 5.16 -1.43
CA ILE A 55 -6.12 6.58 -1.22
C ILE A 55 -7.38 7.33 -1.62
N GLU A 56 -8.10 7.79 -0.61
CA GLU A 56 -9.24 8.68 -0.80
C GLU A 56 -8.74 10.11 -0.78
N THR A 57 -9.14 10.95 -1.74
CA THR A 57 -8.87 12.39 -1.70
C THR A 57 -10.14 13.17 -2.01
N GLU A 58 -10.35 14.25 -1.28
CA GLU A 58 -11.48 15.16 -1.46
C GLU A 58 -10.93 16.53 -1.84
N ILE A 59 -11.59 17.20 -2.79
CA ILE A 59 -11.27 18.57 -3.17
C ILE A 59 -12.50 19.45 -2.89
N ALA A 60 -12.32 20.50 -2.11
CA ALA A 60 -13.37 21.46 -1.75
C ALA A 60 -12.98 22.85 -2.30
N PRO A 61 -13.24 23.14 -3.59
CA PRO A 61 -12.92 24.45 -4.17
C PRO A 61 -13.75 25.55 -3.51
N ILE A 62 -13.10 26.59 -3.00
CA ILE A 62 -13.76 27.70 -2.33
C ILE A 62 -14.11 28.80 -3.34
N VAL A 63 -15.40 28.99 -3.58
CA VAL A 63 -15.99 29.95 -4.50
C VAL A 63 -16.83 30.94 -3.68
N GLY A 64 -16.24 32.08 -3.35
CA GLY A 64 -16.80 33.20 -2.58
C GLY A 64 -18.28 33.11 -2.14
N SER A 65 -19.21 33.46 -3.05
CA SER A 65 -20.65 33.52 -2.77
C SER A 65 -21.41 32.21 -3.06
N GLU A 66 -22.60 32.05 -2.47
CA GLU A 66 -23.48 30.90 -2.72
C GLU A 66 -23.85 30.77 -4.22
N GLU A 67 -24.08 31.88 -4.91
CA GLU A 67 -24.35 31.87 -6.35
C GLU A 67 -23.15 31.32 -7.14
N GLN A 68 -21.92 31.74 -6.80
CA GLN A 68 -20.71 31.21 -7.43
C GLN A 68 -20.54 29.71 -7.16
N ALA A 69 -20.91 29.23 -5.96
CA ALA A 69 -20.93 27.81 -5.66
C ALA A 69 -21.93 27.03 -6.52
N LYS A 70 -23.15 27.55 -6.66
CA LYS A 70 -24.18 26.93 -7.52
C LYS A 70 -23.78 26.93 -8.99
N ASP A 71 -23.20 28.02 -9.48
CA ASP A 71 -22.71 28.12 -10.85
C ASP A 71 -21.57 27.14 -11.12
N LEU A 72 -20.65 26.95 -10.17
CA LEU A 72 -19.58 25.96 -10.27
C LEU A 72 -20.15 24.53 -10.34
N ILE A 73 -21.13 24.21 -9.50
CA ILE A 73 -21.80 22.90 -9.54
C ILE A 73 -22.44 22.66 -10.90
N ARG A 74 -23.18 23.65 -11.42
CA ARG A 74 -23.83 23.54 -12.74
C ARG A 74 -22.80 23.33 -13.85
N TYR A 75 -21.71 24.10 -13.82
CA TYR A 75 -20.63 23.98 -14.79
C TYR A 75 -20.01 22.56 -14.80
N ILE A 76 -19.69 22.01 -13.62
CA ILE A 76 -19.14 20.64 -13.51
C ILE A 76 -20.15 19.60 -14.05
N GLN A 77 -21.44 19.76 -13.74
CA GLN A 77 -22.49 18.85 -14.21
C GLN A 77 -22.64 18.89 -15.74
N GLU A 78 -22.59 20.07 -16.35
CA GLU A 78 -22.66 20.24 -17.80
C GLU A 78 -21.46 19.58 -18.50
N GLN A 79 -20.24 19.75 -17.96
CA GLN A 79 -19.04 19.12 -18.53
C GLN A 79 -19.09 17.59 -18.43
N SER A 80 -19.61 17.05 -17.32
CA SER A 80 -19.79 15.61 -17.11
C SER A 80 -20.75 14.97 -18.13
N GLN A 81 -21.79 15.70 -18.55
CA GLN A 81 -22.75 15.19 -19.53
C GLN A 81 -22.17 15.14 -20.95
N MET A 82 -21.21 16.02 -21.27
CA MET A 82 -20.58 16.07 -22.58
C MET A 82 -19.50 14.99 -22.76
N ASN A 83 -18.83 14.60 -21.68
CA ASN A 83 -17.77 13.59 -21.70
C ASN A 83 -17.68 12.90 -20.33
N PRO A 84 -17.65 11.55 -20.24
CA PRO A 84 -17.41 10.85 -18.98
C PRO A 84 -16.13 11.26 -18.24
N ASP A 85 -15.09 11.72 -18.96
CA ASP A 85 -13.86 12.28 -18.35
C ASP A 85 -13.93 13.80 -18.12
N GLY A 86 -15.01 14.47 -18.54
CA GLY A 86 -15.15 15.92 -18.55
C GLY A 86 -15.03 16.57 -17.17
N ILE A 87 -15.41 15.86 -16.10
CA ILE A 87 -15.20 16.35 -14.71
C ILE A 87 -13.71 16.56 -14.43
N PHE A 88 -12.86 15.60 -14.81
CA PHE A 88 -11.43 15.65 -14.50
C PHE A 88 -10.71 16.78 -15.25
N ASP A 89 -11.15 17.05 -16.48
CA ASP A 89 -10.56 18.08 -17.33
C ASP A 89 -11.16 19.48 -17.10
N THR A 90 -12.19 19.58 -16.25
CA THR A 90 -12.80 20.85 -15.86
C THR A 90 -11.78 21.72 -15.14
N ASN A 91 -11.56 22.93 -15.66
CA ASN A 91 -10.68 23.91 -15.05
C ASN A 91 -11.40 24.70 -13.97
N ILE A 92 -10.84 24.67 -12.76
CA ILE A 92 -11.31 25.43 -11.59
C ILE A 92 -10.11 26.21 -11.05
N PHE A 93 -10.19 27.54 -11.06
CA PHE A 93 -9.15 28.44 -10.53
C PHE A 93 -7.74 28.24 -11.14
N GLY A 94 -7.67 27.99 -12.45
CA GLY A 94 -6.39 27.86 -13.16
C GLY A 94 -5.70 26.50 -13.00
N LYS A 95 -6.35 25.53 -12.34
CA LYS A 95 -5.95 24.11 -12.35
C LYS A 95 -7.13 23.25 -12.79
N THR A 96 -6.84 22.11 -13.38
CA THR A 96 -7.86 21.08 -13.63
C THR A 96 -8.21 20.35 -12.34
N ILE A 97 -9.42 19.80 -12.25
CA ILE A 97 -9.78 18.89 -11.15
C ILE A 97 -8.76 17.74 -11.05
N ARG A 98 -8.33 17.19 -12.19
CA ARG A 98 -7.28 16.16 -12.25
C ARG A 98 -6.02 16.56 -11.51
N GLN A 99 -5.50 17.75 -11.76
CA GLN A 99 -4.30 18.26 -11.08
C GLN A 99 -4.51 18.39 -9.57
N LEU A 100 -5.68 18.90 -9.13
CA LEU A 100 -5.99 19.02 -7.70
C LEU A 100 -6.07 17.65 -7.01
N VAL A 101 -6.65 16.65 -7.69
CA VAL A 101 -6.74 15.27 -7.22
C VAL A 101 -5.37 14.61 -7.17
N GLU A 102 -4.55 14.77 -8.21
CA GLU A 102 -3.19 14.22 -8.28
C GLU A 102 -2.29 14.81 -7.17
N GLU A 103 -2.39 16.11 -6.92
CA GLU A 103 -1.70 16.78 -5.79
C GLU A 103 -2.16 16.19 -4.44
N GLY A 104 -3.47 15.99 -4.27
CA GLY A 104 -4.05 15.36 -3.09
C GLY A 104 -3.55 13.93 -2.87
N ILE A 105 -3.54 13.10 -3.92
CA ILE A 105 -3.04 11.73 -3.88
C ILE A 105 -1.55 11.72 -3.54
N GLN A 106 -0.74 12.50 -4.25
CA GLN A 106 0.72 12.53 -4.06
C GLN A 106 1.10 12.95 -2.62
N SER A 107 0.33 13.86 -2.02
CA SER A 107 0.52 14.25 -0.62
C SER A 107 0.25 13.10 0.37
N LYS A 108 -0.69 12.19 0.04
CA LYS A 108 -1.08 11.06 0.90
C LYS A 108 -0.23 9.83 0.69
N VAL A 109 0.18 9.52 -0.55
CA VAL A 109 1.08 8.39 -0.87
C VAL A 109 2.35 8.45 -0.02
N ASN A 110 2.91 9.65 0.14
CA ASN A 110 4.20 9.84 0.82
C ASN A 110 4.06 10.11 2.34
N ARG A 111 2.87 9.91 2.93
CA ARG A 111 2.68 10.13 4.38
C ARG A 111 3.40 9.09 5.23
N LEU A 112 3.54 7.86 4.73
CA LEU A 112 4.25 6.82 5.45
C LEU A 112 5.76 7.11 5.36
N ASN A 113 6.32 7.70 6.42
CA ASN A 113 7.74 8.00 6.47
C ASN A 113 8.59 6.72 6.52
N GLU A 114 9.88 6.86 6.21
CA GLU A 114 10.83 5.74 6.14
C GLU A 114 10.91 4.96 7.46
N GLU A 115 10.89 5.65 8.60
CA GLU A 115 10.91 5.02 9.92
C GLU A 115 9.68 4.10 10.14
N SER A 116 8.49 4.55 9.73
CA SER A 116 7.26 3.77 9.84
C SER A 116 7.26 2.57 8.88
N GLN A 117 7.84 2.74 7.69
CA GLN A 117 8.03 1.63 6.73
C GLN A 117 8.92 0.53 7.33
N ILE A 118 10.03 0.91 7.96
CA ILE A 118 10.95 -0.04 8.62
C ILE A 118 10.23 -0.75 9.78
N LYS A 119 9.54 -0.01 10.65
CA LYS A 119 8.79 -0.60 11.77
C LYS A 119 7.72 -1.59 11.30
N LEU A 120 7.01 -1.26 10.23
CA LEU A 120 6.02 -2.16 9.63
C LEU A 120 6.69 -3.45 9.11
N GLN A 121 7.81 -3.31 8.39
CA GLN A 121 8.57 -4.44 7.87
C GLN A 121 9.12 -5.34 8.97
N GLU A 122 9.72 -4.79 10.03
CA GLU A 122 10.18 -5.55 11.20
C GLU A 122 9.03 -6.27 11.91
N THR A 123 7.87 -5.63 12.00
CA THR A 123 6.69 -6.20 12.65
C THR A 123 6.17 -7.40 11.86
N ILE A 124 6.04 -7.28 10.53
CA ILE A 124 5.68 -8.40 9.66
C ILE A 124 6.72 -9.52 9.77
N GLN A 125 8.00 -9.19 9.78
CA GLN A 125 9.08 -10.16 9.93
C GLN A 125 8.98 -10.93 11.25
N LYS A 126 8.69 -10.26 12.37
CA LYS A 126 8.47 -10.93 13.66
C LYS A 126 7.27 -11.87 13.60
N VAL A 127 6.14 -11.42 13.06
CA VAL A 127 4.92 -12.25 12.91
C VAL A 127 5.15 -13.48 12.04
N VAL A 128 5.95 -13.39 10.98
CA VAL A 128 6.26 -14.52 10.10
C VAL A 128 7.17 -15.54 10.79
N ASN A 129 8.09 -15.10 11.65
CA ASN A 129 9.04 -15.98 12.33
C ASN A 129 8.50 -16.56 13.66
N ASP A 130 7.64 -15.83 14.35
CA ASP A 130 7.11 -16.21 15.66
C ASP A 130 5.73 -16.89 15.53
N SER A 131 5.62 -18.13 16.01
CA SER A 131 4.42 -18.97 15.84
C SER A 131 3.20 -18.54 16.68
N ASN A 132 3.33 -17.53 17.55
CA ASN A 132 2.27 -17.06 18.45
C ASN A 132 1.64 -15.77 17.90
N GLY A 133 0.74 -15.97 16.91
CA GLY A 133 0.21 -14.95 16.02
C GLY A 133 -0.89 -14.06 16.61
N GLY A 134 -0.50 -12.97 17.24
CA GLY A 134 -1.36 -11.80 17.47
C GLY A 134 -0.62 -10.52 17.07
N LEU A 135 -1.13 -9.81 16.06
CA LEU A 135 -0.65 -8.48 15.69
C LEU A 135 -1.62 -7.44 16.25
N VAL A 136 -1.13 -6.55 17.11
CA VAL A 136 -1.84 -5.31 17.47
C VAL A 136 -1.02 -4.15 16.95
N CYS A 137 -1.55 -3.46 15.94
CA CYS A 137 -0.96 -2.23 15.42
C CYS A 137 -1.74 -1.04 16.00
N ILE A 138 -1.02 -0.09 16.61
CA ILE A 138 -1.58 1.16 17.14
C ILE A 138 -0.95 2.29 16.32
N ILE A 139 -1.80 3.07 15.66
CA ILE A 139 -1.41 4.27 14.91
C ILE A 139 -1.72 5.47 15.81
N ILE A 140 -0.76 6.39 15.96
CA ILE A 140 -0.86 7.60 16.80
C ILE A 140 -0.82 8.83 15.90
#